data_AF-A0A9X3EUX3-F1
#
_entry.id   AF-A0A9X3EUX3-F1
#
_cell.length_a   1.000
_cell.length_b   1.000
_cell.length_c   1.000
_cell.angle_alpha   90.00
_cell.angle_beta   90.00
_cell.angle_gamma   90.00
#
_symmetry.space_group_name_H-M   'P 1'
#
loop_
_entity.id
_entity.type
_entity.pdbx_description
1 polymer ?
#
loop_
_entity_poly.entity_id
_entity_poly.type
_entity_poly.pdbx_seq_one_letter_code
_entity_poly.pdbx_strand_id
1 'polypeptide(L)' 'MTVEELAVLLRTSKGAVYARHARGGIPGGLRLGRTLRFDPRIIAQWLSAKSASAGGQP' A
#
# COMPACT_ATOMS: atom_id res chain seq x y z
N MET A 1 4.58 -6.64 6.31
CA MET A 1 4.49 -5.20 6.62
C MET A 1 3.19 -4.89 7.36
N THR A 2 3.19 -3.97 8.32
CA THR A 2 1.99 -3.52 9.06
C THR A 2 1.38 -2.28 8.41
N VAL A 3 0.18 -1.90 8.86
CA VAL A 3 -0.47 -0.64 8.43
C VAL A 3 0.38 0.59 8.78
N GLU A 4 1.07 0.57 9.92
CA GLU A 4 1.88 1.68 10.40
C GLU A 4 3.09 1.91 9.50
N GLU A 5 3.82 0.83 9.20
CA GLU A 5 4.96 0.85 8.29
C GLU A 5 4.55 1.33 6.90
N LEU A 6 3.41 0.84 6.38
CA LEU A 6 2.89 1.28 5.10
C LEU A 6 2.46 2.75 5.12
N ALA A 7 1.91 3.23 6.24
CA ALA A 7 1.50 4.61 6.40
C ALA A 7 2.72 5.55 6.35
N VAL A 8 3.80 5.19 7.04
CA VAL A 8 5.09 5.92 6.99
C VAL A 8 5.64 5.94 5.57
N LEU A 9 5.65 4.79 4.89
CA LEU A 9 6.16 4.66 3.54
C LEU A 9 5.37 5.52 2.53
N LEU A 10 4.05 5.55 2.66
CA LEU A 10 3.16 6.35 1.82
C LEU A 10 3.07 7.82 2.25
N ARG A 11 3.77 8.22 3.31
CA ARG A 11 3.67 9.54 3.96
C ARG A 11 2.20 9.93 4.23
N THR A 12 1.45 9.01 4.81
CA THR A 12 0.02 9.17 5.09
C THR A 12 -0.35 8.63 6.47
N SER A 13 -1.62 8.79 6.85
CA SER A 13 -2.14 8.32 8.14
C SER A 13 -2.65 6.88 8.05
N LYS A 14 -2.61 6.13 9.17
CA LYS A 14 -3.14 4.75 9.26
C LYS A 14 -4.59 4.66 8.77
N GLY A 15 -5.44 5.63 9.12
CA GLY A 15 -6.83 5.71 8.66
C GLY A 15 -6.96 5.86 7.14
N ALA A 16 -6.07 6.63 6.50
CA ALA A 16 -6.03 6.75 5.05
C ALA A 16 -5.62 5.45 4.38
N VAL A 17 -4.69 4.69 4.97
CA VAL A 17 -4.32 3.35 4.50
C VAL A 17 -5.53 2.41 4.57
N TYR A 18 -6.26 2.38 5.69
CA TYR A 18 -7.49 1.59 5.81
C TYR A 18 -8.55 1.97 4.78
N ALA A 19 -8.84 3.27 4.63
CA ALA A 19 -9.83 3.76 3.69
C ALA A 19 -9.44 3.43 2.24
N ARG A 20 -8.16 3.57 1.89
CA ARG A 20 -7.63 3.29 0.55
C ARG A 20 -7.62 1.79 0.26
N HIS A 21 -7.29 0.95 1.23
CA HIS A 21 -7.41 -0.49 1.12
C HIS A 21 -8.88 -0.92 0.96
N ALA A 22 -9.80 -0.37 1.74
CA ALA A 22 -11.24 -0.67 1.63
C ALA A 22 -11.82 -0.29 0.26
N ARG A 23 -11.24 0.72 -0.40
CA ARG A 23 -11.58 1.14 -1.77
C ARG A 23 -10.85 0.31 -2.85
N GLY A 24 -10.05 -0.70 -2.48
CA GLY A 24 -9.26 -1.50 -3.42
C GLY A 24 -8.02 -0.80 -3.99
N GLY A 25 -7.63 0.36 -3.46
CA GLY A 25 -6.50 1.15 -3.95
C GLY A 25 -5.12 0.70 -3.45
N ILE A 26 -5.06 -0.32 -2.58
CA ILE A 26 -3.81 -0.89 -2.05
C ILE A 26 -3.85 -2.41 -2.23
N PRO A 27 -2.96 -3.01 -3.02
CA PRO A 27 -2.90 -4.46 -3.23
C PRO A 27 -2.17 -5.17 -2.08
N GLY A 28 -2.28 -6.51 -2.06
CA GLY A 28 -1.50 -7.35 -1.14
C GLY A 28 -1.88 -7.23 0.34
N GLY A 29 -3.03 -6.62 0.64
CA GLY A 29 -3.59 -6.59 1.98
C GLY A 29 -4.23 -7.93 2.35
N LEU A 30 -3.74 -8.54 3.42
CA LEU A 30 -4.28 -9.76 4.01
C LEU A 30 -4.76 -9.44 5.43
N ARG A 31 -6.03 -9.74 5.69
CA ARG A 31 -6.60 -9.61 7.04
C ARG A 31 -6.31 -10.87 7.84
N LEU A 32 -5.44 -10.75 8.84
CA LEU A 32 -5.11 -11.81 9.79
C LEU A 32 -5.80 -11.49 11.11
N GLY A 33 -7.00 -12.05 11.27
CA GLY A 33 -7.88 -11.75 12.39
C GLY A 33 -8.25 -10.26 12.43
N ARG A 34 -7.85 -9.57 13.51
CA ARG A 34 -8.09 -8.13 13.70
C ARG A 34 -7.03 -7.24 13.06
N THR A 35 -5.96 -7.81 12.53
CA THR A 35 -4.82 -7.05 12.00
C THR A 35 -4.77 -7.11 10.48
N LEU A 36 -4.58 -5.96 9.84
CA LEU A 36 -4.30 -5.89 8.41
C LEU A 36 -2.79 -5.93 8.20
N ARG A 37 -2.32 -6.88 7.40
CA ARG A 37 -0.91 -7.00 7.01
C ARG A 37 -0.78 -6.90 5.51
N PHE A 38 0.38 -6.44 5.07
CA PHE A 38 0.71 -6.30 3.66
C PHE A 38 1.93 -7.13 3.34
N ASP A 39 1.90 -7.75 2.16
CA ASP A 39 3.08 -8.36 1.59
C ASP A 39 4.03 -7.27 1.05
N PRO A 40 5.26 -7.16 1.57
CA PRO A 40 6.19 -6.11 1.16
C PRO A 40 6.63 -6.24 -0.31
N ARG A 41 6.66 -7.46 -0.88
CA ARG A 41 7.06 -7.67 -2.28
C ARG A 41 5.96 -7.20 -3.23
N ILE A 42 4.70 -7.45 -2.88
CA ILE A 42 3.55 -6.96 -3.65
C ILE A 42 3.51 -5.43 -3.61
N ILE A 43 3.70 -4.82 -2.43
CA ILE A 43 3.69 -3.36 -2.31
C ILE A 43 4.87 -2.72 -3.05
N ALA A 44 6.07 -3.29 -2.96
CA ALA A 44 7.23 -2.80 -3.71
C ALA A 44 6.98 -2.80 -5.22
N GLN A 45 6.42 -3.89 -5.76
CA GLN A 45 6.06 -3.99 -7.18
C GLN A 45 4.97 -2.98 -7.55
N TRP A 46 3.94 -2.84 -6.73
CA TRP A 46 2.88 -1.87 -6.97
C TRP A 46 3.39 -0.42 -6.98
N LEU A 47 4.29 -0.06 -6.06
CA LEU A 47 4.92 1.26 -6.02
C LEU A 47 5.81 1.49 -7.24
N SER A 48 6.58 0.49 -7.64
CA SER A 48 7.41 0.53 -8.84
C SER A 48 6.55 0.75 -10.09
N ALA A 49 5.47 -0.02 -10.24
CA ALA A 49 4.52 0.14 -11.35
C ALA A 49 3.83 1.51 -11.35
N LYS A 50 3.47 2.03 -10.16
CA LYS A 50 2.88 3.36 -10.01
C LYS A 50 3.87 4.48 -10.33
N SER A 51 5.15 4.30 -10.00
CA SER A 51 6.22 5.23 -10.38
C SER A 51 6.47 5.19 -11.89
N ALA A 52 6.49 4.00 -12.50
CA ALA A 52 6.65 3.84 -13.93
C ALA A 52 5.46 4.42 -14.72
N SER A 53 4.25 4.29 -14.19
CA SER A 53 3.03 4.87 -14.81
C SER A 53 2.91 6.38 -14.58
N ALA A 54 3.49 6.92 -13.51
CA ALA A 54 3.55 8.35 -13.24
C ALA A 54 4.68 9.03 -14.02
N GLY A 55 5.72 8.28 -14.39
CA GLY A 55 6.84 8.70 -15.23
C GLY A 55 6.62 8.33 -16.70
N GLY A 56 5.54 8.82 -17.31
CA GLY A 56 5.50 8.93 -18.76
C GLY A 56 6.38 10.10 -19.20
N GLN A 57 7.70 9.90 -19.32
CA GLN A 57 8.56 10.78 -20.13
C GLN A 57 9.88 10.09 -20.51
N PRO A 58 10.07 9.68 -21.78
CA PRO A 58 11.31 9.90 -22.50
C PRO A 58 11.49 11.37 -22.86
#